data_AF-Q884I0-F1
#
_entry.id   AF-Q884I0-F1
#
_cell.length_a   1.000
_cell.length_b   1.000
_cell.length_c   1.000
_cell.angle_alpha   90.00
_cell.angle_beta   90.00
_cell.angle_gamma   90.00
#
_symmetry.space_group_name_H-M   'P 1'
#
loop_
_entity.id
_entity.type
_entity.pdbx_description
1 polymer ?
#
loop_
_entity_poly.entity_id
_entity_poly.type
_entity_poly.pdbx_seq_one_letter_code
_entity_poly.pdbx_strand_id
1 'polypeptide(L)'
;MPARELQKQLDTLREQLEYNPPISESERDDLNELMQQIEMKIQLEQATHEQDSSLADGVNLAVERFELEHPTIAGTLRNIVQTLGNIGV
;
A
#
# COMPACT_ATOMS: atom_id res chain seq x y z
N MET A 1 -11.47 8.51 -9.80
CA MET A 1 -11.01 9.23 -8.59
C MET A 1 -9.94 8.38 -7.94
N PRO A 2 -8.78 8.94 -7.63
CA PRO A 2 -7.60 8.19 -7.23
C PRO A 2 -7.79 7.37 -5.94
N ALA A 3 -8.54 7.90 -4.96
CA ALA A 3 -8.91 7.16 -3.74
C ALA A 3 -9.66 5.82 -4.00
N ARG A 4 -10.51 5.73 -5.04
CA ARG A 4 -11.18 4.48 -5.41
C ARG A 4 -10.22 3.46 -6.01
N GLU A 5 -9.22 3.93 -6.73
CA GLU A 5 -8.21 3.08 -7.34
C GLU A 5 -7.29 2.51 -6.26
N LEU A 6 -6.92 3.34 -5.28
CA LEU A 6 -6.14 2.93 -4.11
C LEU A 6 -6.86 1.84 -3.30
N GLN A 7 -8.17 2.00 -3.04
CA GLN A 7 -8.98 0.96 -2.39
C GLN A 7 -8.94 -0.36 -3.14
N LYS A 8 -9.06 -0.33 -4.48
CA LYS A 8 -9.05 -1.55 -5.29
C LYS A 8 -7.71 -2.28 -5.20
N GLN A 9 -6.62 -1.53 -5.16
CA GLN A 9 -5.28 -2.11 -5.03
C GLN A 9 -5.04 -2.67 -3.62
N LEU A 10 -5.54 -2.01 -2.58
CA LEU A 10 -5.55 -2.55 -1.22
C LEU A 10 -6.33 -3.87 -1.13
N ASP A 11 -7.51 -3.93 -1.75
CA ASP A 11 -8.33 -5.14 -1.82
C ASP A 11 -7.56 -6.29 -2.50
N THR A 12 -6.92 -5.99 -3.63
CA THR A 12 -6.05 -6.93 -4.35
C THR A 12 -4.87 -7.40 -3.50
N LEU A 13 -4.24 -6.50 -2.75
CA LEU A 13 -3.13 -6.83 -1.83
C LEU A 13 -3.62 -7.74 -0.70
N ARG A 14 -4.80 -7.45 -0.14
CA ARG A 14 -5.46 -8.27 0.89
C ARG A 14 -5.74 -9.68 0.39
N GLU A 15 -6.32 -9.81 -0.81
CA GLU A 15 -6.56 -11.10 -1.45
C GLU A 15 -5.24 -11.86 -1.64
N GLN A 16 -4.18 -11.20 -2.13
CA GLN A 16 -2.87 -11.82 -2.30
C GLN A 16 -2.31 -12.34 -0.97
N LEU A 17 -2.52 -11.63 0.14
CA LEU A 17 -2.12 -12.07 1.48
C LEU A 17 -2.98 -13.20 2.03
N GLU A 18 -4.27 -13.25 1.69
CA GLU A 18 -5.18 -14.34 2.07
C GLU A 18 -4.83 -15.66 1.36
N TYR A 19 -4.29 -15.58 0.14
CA TYR A 19 -3.77 -16.75 -0.58
C TYR A 19 -2.50 -17.35 0.06
N ASN A 20 -2.07 -16.87 1.23
CA ASN A 20 -0.91 -17.32 2.00
C ASN A 20 0.34 -17.49 1.12
N PRO A 21 0.89 -16.39 0.58
CA PRO A 21 2.20 -16.42 -0.04
C PRO A 21 3.23 -16.83 1.02
N PRO A 22 4.39 -17.37 0.62
CA PRO A 22 5.45 -17.75 1.55
C PRO A 22 6.19 -16.51 2.08
N ILE A 23 5.45 -15.58 2.67
CA ILE A 23 5.97 -14.41 3.39
C ILE A 23 6.08 -14.75 4.88
N SER A 24 7.01 -14.10 5.57
CA SER A 24 7.16 -14.22 7.02
C SER A 24 6.01 -13.54 7.77
N GLU A 25 5.78 -13.94 9.02
CA GLU A 25 4.77 -13.28 9.87
C GLU A 25 5.06 -11.79 10.06
N SER A 26 6.33 -11.40 10.22
CA SER A 26 6.73 -9.98 10.30
C SER A 26 6.40 -9.21 9.02
N GLU A 27 6.70 -9.76 7.85
CA GLU A 27 6.39 -9.12 6.57
C GLU A 27 4.88 -8.95 6.38
N ARG A 28 4.09 -9.94 6.82
CA ARG A 28 2.64 -9.85 6.81
C ARG A 28 2.13 -8.75 7.73
N ASP A 29 2.75 -8.60 8.90
CA ASP A 29 2.41 -7.56 9.87
C ASP A 29 2.75 -6.16 9.33
N ASP A 30 3.96 -5.98 8.79
CA ASP A 30 4.40 -4.76 8.09
C ASP A 30 3.41 -4.37 6.98
N LEU A 31 3.00 -5.33 6.14
CA LEU A 31 2.02 -5.09 5.08
C LEU A 31 0.64 -4.73 5.63
N ASN A 32 0.20 -5.39 6.71
CA ASN A 32 -1.07 -5.05 7.35
C ASN A 32 -1.05 -3.64 7.92
N GLU A 33 0.04 -3.25 8.57
CA GLU A 33 0.21 -1.90 9.11
C GLU A 33 0.17 -0.87 7.97
N LEU A 34 0.92 -1.10 6.88
CA LEU A 34 0.88 -0.29 5.67
C LEU A 34 -0.53 -0.14 5.12
N MET A 35 -1.27 -1.25 4.98
CA MET A 35 -2.65 -1.22 4.51
C MET A 35 -3.53 -0.36 5.43
N GLN A 36 -3.42 -0.49 6.75
CA GLN A 36 -4.19 0.32 7.69
C GLN A 36 -3.84 1.81 7.60
N GLN A 37 -2.55 2.15 7.45
CA GLN A 37 -2.12 3.53 7.27
C GLN A 37 -2.68 4.14 5.98
N ILE A 38 -2.67 3.38 4.88
CA ILE A 38 -3.26 3.80 3.60
C ILE A 38 -4.78 3.95 3.74
N GLU A 39 -5.49 3.01 4.38
CA GLU A 39 -6.94 3.13 4.63
C GLU A 39 -7.28 4.38 5.44
N MET A 40 -6.51 4.67 6.49
CA MET A 40 -6.65 5.91 7.26
C MET A 40 -6.41 7.15 6.39
N LYS A 41 -5.43 7.13 5.49
CA LYS A 41 -5.20 8.24 4.55
C LYS A 41 -6.34 8.44 3.57
N ILE A 42 -6.92 7.37 3.04
CA ILE A 42 -8.09 7.47 2.16
C ILE A 42 -9.26 8.16 2.89
N GLN A 43 -9.46 7.84 4.18
CA GLN A 43 -10.48 8.49 5.00
C GLN A 43 -10.12 9.94 5.34
N LEU A 44 -8.84 10.21 5.62
CA LEU A 44 -8.35 11.54 5.94
C LEU A 44 -8.36 12.47 4.73
N GLU A 45 -7.97 12.03 3.53
CA GLU A 45 -8.04 12.81 2.29
C GLU A 45 -9.46 13.30 2.00
N GLN A 46 -10.46 12.47 2.33
CA GLN A 46 -11.88 12.85 2.26
C GLN A 46 -12.25 13.94 3.29
N ALA A 47 -11.53 14.03 4.41
CA ALA A 47 -11.81 14.95 5.51
C ALA A 47 -10.94 16.23 5.50
N THR A 48 -9.69 16.12 5.07
CA THR A 48 -8.58 17.06 5.27
C THR A 48 -7.50 16.69 4.24
N HIS A 49 -7.30 17.51 3.20
CA HIS A 49 -6.28 17.36 2.15
C HIS A 49 -4.83 17.48 2.70
N GLU A 50 -4.47 16.77 3.77
CA GLU A 50 -3.13 16.78 4.34
C GLU A 50 -2.21 15.81 3.59
N GLN A 51 -1.14 16.37 3.03
CA GLN A 51 -0.08 15.64 2.33
C GLN A 51 0.82 14.95 3.37
N ASP A 52 0.93 13.64 3.28
CA ASP A 52 1.78 12.84 4.18
C ASP A 52 2.76 12.02 3.35
N SER A 53 3.79 12.71 2.89
CA SER A 53 4.84 12.10 2.07
C SER A 53 5.59 10.97 2.77
N SER A 54 5.42 10.82 4.10
CA SER A 54 5.96 9.71 4.87
C SER A 54 5.29 8.37 4.53
N LEU A 55 4.00 8.37 4.18
CA LEU A 55 3.33 7.12 3.76
C LEU A 55 3.88 6.62 2.43
N ALA A 56 4.02 7.49 1.44
CA ALA A 56 4.52 7.12 0.12
C ALA A 56 5.94 6.54 0.21
N ASP A 57 6.79 7.12 1.07
CA ASP A 57 8.15 6.64 1.34
C ASP A 57 8.14 5.26 2.01
N GLY A 58 7.27 5.03 3.00
CA GLY A 58 7.10 3.73 3.65
C GLY A 58 6.63 2.63 2.70
N VAL A 59 5.66 2.94 1.82
CA VAL A 59 5.20 2.00 0.80
C VAL A 59 6.33 1.74 -0.22
N ASN A 60 7.10 2.76 -0.60
CA ASN A 60 8.22 2.60 -1.53
C ASN A 60 9.33 1.69 -0.96
N LEU A 61 9.67 1.85 0.32
CA LEU A 61 10.60 0.96 1.01
C LEU A 61 10.10 -0.49 1.03
N ALA A 62 8.79 -0.70 1.23
CA ALA A 62 8.19 -2.01 1.12
C ALA A 62 8.32 -2.56 -0.31
N VAL A 63 8.04 -1.77 -1.35
CA VAL A 63 8.26 -2.19 -2.75
C VAL A 63 9.67 -2.71 -2.95
N GLU A 64 10.70 -1.97 -2.51
CA GLU A 64 12.10 -2.35 -2.69
C GLU A 64 12.45 -3.67 -1.99
N ARG A 65 11.88 -3.92 -0.81
CA ARG A 65 12.06 -5.17 -0.06
C ARG A 65 11.36 -6.35 -0.75
N PHE A 66 10.11 -6.16 -1.14
CA PHE A 66 9.28 -7.20 -1.74
C PHE A 66 9.61 -7.45 -3.22
N GLU A 67 10.31 -6.56 -3.93
CA GLU A 67 10.60 -6.72 -5.37
C GLU A 67 11.46 -7.97 -5.66
N LEU A 68 12.35 -8.33 -4.73
CA LEU A 68 13.23 -9.49 -4.87
C LEU A 68 12.55 -10.81 -4.49
N GLU A 69 11.75 -10.81 -3.43
CA GLU A 69 11.18 -12.04 -2.85
C GLU A 69 9.73 -12.28 -3.31
N HIS A 70 8.97 -11.21 -3.57
CA HIS A 70 7.54 -11.23 -3.84
C HIS A 70 7.14 -10.25 -4.96
N PRO A 71 7.52 -10.51 -6.23
CA PRO A 71 7.31 -9.56 -7.34
C PRO A 71 5.84 -9.21 -7.58
N THR A 72 4.90 -10.11 -7.26
CA THR A 72 3.46 -9.84 -7.35
C THR A 72 2.98 -8.82 -6.31
N ILE A 73 3.46 -8.95 -5.07
CA ILE A 73 3.15 -8.03 -3.97
C ILE A 73 3.79 -6.66 -4.25
N ALA A 74 5.07 -6.66 -4.65
CA ALA A 74 5.78 -5.43 -5.03
C ALA A 74 5.10 -4.70 -6.19
N GLY A 75 4.59 -5.43 -7.19
CA GLY A 75 3.79 -4.85 -8.26
C GLY A 75 2.55 -4.14 -7.74
N THR A 76 1.83 -4.75 -6.80
CA THR A 76 0.64 -4.14 -6.18
C THR A 76 1.02 -2.89 -5.37
N LEU A 77 2.04 -2.97 -4.51
CA LEU A 77 2.56 -1.83 -3.73
C LEU A 77 3.04 -0.67 -4.62
N ARG A 78 3.66 -0.95 -5.77
CA ARG A 78 4.12 0.08 -6.70
C ARG A 78 2.98 0.86 -7.33
N ASN A 79 1.87 0.18 -7.63
CA ASN A 79 0.65 0.87 -8.06
C ASN A 79 0.14 1.79 -6.92
N ILE A 80 0.24 1.34 -5.66
CA ILE A 80 -0.24 2.09 -4.49
C ILE A 80 0.57 3.39 -4.36
N VAL A 81 1.91 3.31 -4.45
CA VAL A 81 2.81 4.48 -4.45
C VAL A 81 2.45 5.44 -5.59
N GLN A 82 2.23 4.94 -6.80
CA GLN A 82 1.86 5.80 -7.92
C GLN A 82 0.54 6.50 -7.66
N THR A 83 -0.47 5.79 -7.17
CA THR A 83 -1.77 6.39 -6.87
C THR A 83 -1.66 7.41 -5.73
N LEU A 84 -0.88 7.13 -4.68
CA LEU A 84 -0.55 8.09 -3.61
C LEU A 84 0.11 9.36 -4.18
N GLY A 85 1.13 9.23 -5.02
CA GLY A 85 1.77 10.37 -5.67
C GLY A 85 0.84 11.17 -6.59
N ASN A 86 -0.11 10.50 -7.27
CA ASN A 86 -1.13 11.16 -8.10
C ASN A 86 -2.18 11.93 -7.28
N ILE A 87 -2.37 11.56 -6.01
CA ILE A 87 -3.21 12.31 -5.05
C ILE A 87 -2.46 13.58 -4.57
N GLY A 88 -1.15 13.65 -4.80
CA GLY A 88 -0.29 14.73 -4.30
C GLY A 88 0.29 14.42 -2.93
N VAL A 89 0.41 13.14 -2.55
CA VAL A 89 1.03 12.67 -1.30
C VAL A 89 2.50 12.33 -1.54
#